data_AF-A0A9W6PWL8-F1
#
_entry.id   AF-A0A9W6PWL8-F1
#
_cell.length_a   1.000
_cell.length_b   1.000
_cell.length_c   1.000
_cell.angle_alpha   90.00
_cell.angle_beta   90.00
_cell.angle_gamma   90.00
#
_symmetry.space_group_name_H-M   'P 1'
#
loop_
_entity.id
_entity.type
_entity.pdbx_description
1 polymer ?
#
loop_
_entity_poly.entity_id
_entity_poly.type
_entity_poly.pdbx_seq_one_letter_code
_entity_poly.pdbx_strand_id
1 'polypeptide(L)'
;MPEKVATRNGADTHYRDLVRLAYFVQPGRPRRVYRMAIARRIVDDAVTRRPRGDLARQRTRVLRRAMRPPRRLRIGLGPWLRALPARMPDAALTAALADLDPPVRVAWVLRRVAGMRRYAVRDQLLRLRIRDPWPVIDAADAADLPDVQPPDAFTFGPGLDRPVRRRPLIPVAAAVALTAALVGALVVTERDGSLAGGASQGRGLHLVVADPNAWRGGPHRLDVWPARGDLTGDRAFTGRALSAWARSTAAPRPRGEGAIGAQLLYAGRVDGVPTALLRNGDRVARYTERGPRMEVFTAAADDGSTPLPLGGGRYLLSPWDTRARTPGGRKVKVTAGVTERVPAPATPCGRGPLLRLEGADGDRTVGDLGFPRPAVLTQRPTTPRPVERSLRQVASEHAAPPLSADGTRLWRRLACALPRPERPVTQAAARQFWTGTLPHGGGSAQWVCTSLSFAGGAPAGEATLLHGEEHHATGSCDVANPVSGTWWQAPSGRWYYLAAAGPGLVPHVDSQGALRTSVVKGRLLVASSAHDEHHPGTPITLTARAD
;
A
#
# COMPACT_ATOMS: atom_id res chain seq x y z
N MET A 1 28.29 13.67 6.52
CA MET A 1 27.34 13.04 7.49
C MET A 1 26.81 11.65 7.03
N PRO A 2 27.66 10.62 6.79
CA PRO A 2 27.17 9.27 6.42
C PRO A 2 26.82 8.36 7.62
N GLU A 3 27.29 8.68 8.82
CA GLU A 3 27.24 7.80 10.00
C GLU A 3 25.82 7.58 10.59
N LYS A 4 24.89 8.53 10.38
CA LYS A 4 23.49 8.45 10.88
C LYS A 4 22.59 7.53 10.04
N VAL A 5 22.94 7.25 8.78
CA VAL A 5 22.11 6.42 7.88
C VAL A 5 22.44 4.94 8.05
N ALA A 6 23.73 4.59 8.17
CA ALA A 6 24.17 3.22 8.41
C ALA A 6 23.68 2.68 9.77
N THR A 7 23.71 3.52 10.82
CA THR A 7 23.22 3.17 12.15
C THR A 7 21.71 2.91 12.20
N ARG A 8 20.92 3.56 11.33
CA ARG A 8 19.47 3.38 11.24
C ARG A 8 19.08 2.06 10.56
N ASN A 9 19.75 1.70 9.46
CA ASN A 9 19.51 0.43 8.77
C ASN A 9 19.91 -0.79 9.62
N GLY A 10 20.99 -0.68 10.40
CA GLY A 10 21.40 -1.72 11.34
C GLY A 10 20.43 -1.90 12.51
N ALA A 11 19.87 -0.81 13.03
CA ALA A 11 18.88 -0.85 14.11
C ALA A 11 17.55 -1.48 13.67
N ASP A 12 17.10 -1.17 12.45
CA ASP A 12 15.86 -1.71 11.88
C ASP A 12 15.98 -3.22 11.61
N THR A 13 17.12 -3.67 11.09
CA THR A 13 17.41 -5.10 10.88
C THR A 13 17.44 -5.86 12.22
N HIS A 14 18.12 -5.30 13.22
CA HIS A 14 18.23 -5.90 14.55
C HIS A 14 16.88 -5.99 15.29
N TYR A 15 16.02 -4.98 15.14
CA TYR A 15 14.66 -5.03 15.72
C TYR A 15 13.85 -6.19 15.13
N ARG A 16 13.89 -6.35 13.80
CA ARG A 16 13.17 -7.43 13.10
C ARG A 16 13.65 -8.81 13.52
N ASP A 17 14.96 -8.99 13.67
CA ASP A 17 15.55 -10.24 14.15
C ASP A 17 15.07 -10.59 15.57
N LEU A 18 15.02 -9.61 16.47
CA LEU A 18 14.51 -9.82 17.83
C LEU A 18 13.01 -10.18 17.84
N VAL A 19 12.20 -9.57 16.97
CA VAL A 19 10.77 -9.89 16.85
C VAL A 19 10.58 -11.31 16.33
N ARG A 20 11.38 -11.72 15.35
CA ARG A 20 11.36 -13.08 14.79
C ARG A 20 11.70 -14.13 15.85
N LEU A 21 12.76 -13.90 16.62
CA LEU A 21 13.12 -14.75 17.76
C LEU A 21 11.99 -14.83 18.80
N ALA A 22 11.40 -13.69 19.17
CA ALA A 22 10.31 -13.63 20.13
C ALA A 22 9.04 -14.33 19.65
N TYR A 23 8.78 -14.36 18.34
CA TYR A 23 7.60 -15.01 17.77
C TYR A 23 7.70 -16.54 17.81
N PHE A 24 8.86 -17.11 17.45
CA PHE A 24 9.03 -18.56 17.42
C PHE A 24 9.22 -19.20 18.80
N VAL A 25 9.82 -18.48 19.76
CA VAL A 25 10.10 -18.98 21.12
C VAL A 25 8.86 -19.04 22.03
N GLN A 26 7.79 -18.32 21.69
CA GLN A 26 6.58 -18.25 22.53
C GLN A 26 5.92 -19.61 22.76
N PRO A 27 5.40 -19.88 23.99
CA PRO A 27 4.75 -21.13 24.32
C PRO A 27 3.30 -21.21 23.82
N GLY A 28 2.81 -22.43 23.63
CA GLY A 28 1.42 -22.75 23.37
C GLY A 28 0.94 -22.39 21.96
N ARG A 29 -0.36 -22.58 21.70
CA ARG A 29 -1.00 -22.35 20.39
C ARG A 29 -1.93 -21.12 20.39
N PRO A 30 -1.49 -19.90 20.80
CA PRO A 30 -2.32 -18.71 20.66
C PRO A 30 -2.56 -18.42 19.18
N ARG A 31 -3.69 -17.82 18.81
CA ARG A 31 -3.92 -17.40 17.41
C ARG A 31 -2.72 -16.56 16.94
N ARG A 32 -2.20 -16.83 15.74
CA ARG A 32 -0.95 -16.25 15.18
C ARG A 32 -0.82 -14.73 15.39
N VAL A 33 -1.94 -14.04 15.23
CA VAL A 33 -2.13 -12.61 15.45
C VAL A 33 -1.72 -12.14 16.85
N TYR A 34 -2.15 -12.85 17.90
CA TYR A 34 -1.78 -12.51 19.29
C TYR A 34 -0.31 -12.82 19.57
N ARG A 35 0.23 -13.90 18.99
CA ARG A 35 1.63 -14.27 19.14
C ARG A 35 2.56 -13.17 18.60
N MET A 36 2.22 -12.62 17.44
CA MET A 36 2.95 -11.49 16.84
C MET A 36 2.82 -10.21 17.69
N ALA A 37 1.62 -9.89 18.15
CA ALA A 37 1.40 -8.72 19.00
C ALA A 37 2.19 -8.80 20.33
N ILE A 38 2.25 -9.99 20.94
CA ILE A 38 3.05 -10.26 22.14
C ILE A 38 4.54 -10.17 21.83
N ALA A 39 5.00 -10.74 20.70
CA ALA A 39 6.40 -10.72 20.30
C ALA A 39 6.93 -9.29 20.21
N ARG A 40 6.22 -8.43 19.50
CA ARG A 40 6.64 -7.04 19.32
C ARG A 40 6.58 -6.23 20.61
N ARG A 41 5.56 -6.45 21.45
CA ARG A 41 5.48 -5.81 22.77
C ARG A 41 6.63 -6.22 23.69
N ILE A 42 7.14 -7.45 23.57
CA ILE A 42 8.33 -7.93 24.29
C ILE A 42 9.58 -7.19 23.80
N VAL A 43 9.76 -7.08 22.48
CA VAL A 43 10.93 -6.41 21.88
C VAL A 43 10.91 -4.92 22.17
N ASP A 44 9.77 -4.25 22.03
CA ASP A 44 9.62 -2.85 22.39
C ASP A 44 9.99 -2.58 23.85
N ASP A 45 9.50 -3.37 24.80
CA ASP A 45 9.86 -3.22 26.22
C ASP A 45 11.35 -3.47 26.47
N ALA A 46 12.00 -4.30 25.64
CA ALA A 46 13.43 -4.58 25.74
C ALA A 46 14.32 -3.49 25.10
N VAL A 47 13.84 -2.83 24.04
CA VAL A 47 14.54 -1.79 23.28
C VAL A 47 14.31 -0.40 23.91
N THR A 48 13.09 -0.06 24.31
CA THR A 48 12.76 1.28 24.87
C THR A 48 13.37 1.53 26.24
N ARG A 49 13.63 0.48 27.04
CA ARG A 49 14.13 0.65 28.41
C ARG A 49 15.61 1.03 28.48
N ARG A 50 16.44 0.68 27.48
CA ARG A 50 17.86 1.09 27.35
C ARG A 50 18.36 0.94 25.91
N PRO A 51 18.42 2.03 25.11
CA PRO A 51 18.87 2.00 23.70
C PRO A 51 20.34 1.59 23.51
N ARG A 52 21.20 1.79 24.52
CA ARG A 52 22.65 1.55 24.48
C ARG A 52 23.08 0.33 25.29
N GLY A 53 22.69 -0.88 24.87
CA GLY A 53 23.11 -2.11 25.55
C GLY A 53 23.65 -3.15 24.58
N ASP A 54 24.63 -3.95 25.02
CA ASP A 54 25.14 -5.13 24.32
C ASP A 54 23.98 -5.95 23.71
N LEU A 55 24.05 -6.17 22.38
CA LEU A 55 23.04 -6.87 21.57
C LEU A 55 22.75 -8.26 22.14
N ALA A 56 23.75 -8.92 22.69
CA ALA A 56 23.60 -10.22 23.32
C ALA A 56 22.76 -10.14 24.61
N ARG A 57 22.88 -9.06 25.40
CA ARG A 57 22.02 -8.82 26.58
C ARG A 57 20.58 -8.52 26.19
N GLN A 58 20.36 -7.78 25.09
CA GLN A 58 19.02 -7.54 24.55
C GLN A 58 18.36 -8.85 24.11
N ARG A 59 19.09 -9.69 23.35
CA ARG A 59 18.65 -11.02 22.94
C ARG A 59 18.29 -11.91 24.14
N THR A 60 19.14 -11.97 25.17
CA THR A 60 18.85 -12.73 26.40
C THR A 60 17.55 -12.29 27.07
N ARG A 61 17.30 -10.98 27.15
CA ARG A 61 16.05 -10.45 27.76
C ARG A 61 14.82 -10.81 26.94
N VAL A 62 14.91 -10.68 25.62
CA VAL A 62 13.82 -11.04 24.69
C VAL A 62 13.51 -12.53 24.80
N LEU A 63 14.52 -13.40 24.73
CA LEU A 63 14.35 -14.86 24.86
C LEU A 63 13.75 -15.24 26.22
N ARG A 64 14.27 -14.68 27.32
CA ARG A 64 13.76 -14.95 28.67
C ARG A 64 12.27 -14.63 28.80
N ARG A 65 11.84 -13.51 28.22
CA ARG A 65 10.45 -13.06 28.29
C ARG A 65 9.55 -13.75 27.27
N ALA A 66 10.09 -14.15 26.12
CA ALA A 66 9.38 -14.91 25.11
C ALA A 66 9.11 -16.36 25.57
N MET A 67 10.04 -16.99 26.31
CA MET A 67 9.83 -18.33 26.88
C MET A 67 8.64 -18.38 27.84
N ARG A 68 8.42 -17.30 28.60
CA ARG A 68 7.35 -17.18 29.60
C ARG A 68 6.71 -15.79 29.54
N PRO A 69 5.84 -15.52 28.53
CA PRO A 69 5.26 -14.20 28.35
C PRO A 69 4.31 -13.88 29.52
N PRO A 70 4.52 -12.80 30.28
CA PRO A 70 3.68 -12.50 31.44
C PRO A 70 2.24 -12.18 31.02
N ARG A 71 1.25 -12.69 31.77
CA ARG A 71 -0.20 -12.58 31.44
C ARG A 71 -0.66 -11.15 31.12
N ARG A 72 -0.11 -10.15 31.82
CA ARG A 72 -0.36 -8.71 31.57
C ARG A 72 -0.08 -8.23 30.15
N LEU A 73 0.80 -8.90 29.39
CA LEU A 73 1.07 -8.54 28.00
C LEU A 73 -0.09 -8.88 27.06
N ARG A 74 -1.02 -9.73 27.50
CA ARG A 74 -2.23 -10.09 26.75
C ARG A 74 -3.34 -9.01 26.85
N ILE A 75 -3.23 -8.09 27.81
CA ILE A 75 -4.23 -7.03 28.05
C ILE A 75 -3.91 -5.81 27.16
N GLY A 76 -4.92 -5.26 26.49
CA GLY A 76 -4.78 -4.01 25.73
C GLY A 76 -3.95 -4.14 24.45
N LEU A 77 -4.06 -5.27 23.74
CA LEU A 77 -3.36 -5.52 22.47
C LEU A 77 -3.95 -4.74 21.28
N GLY A 78 -5.04 -3.99 21.45
CA GLY A 78 -5.76 -3.28 20.38
C GLY A 78 -4.87 -2.51 19.39
N PRO A 79 -3.94 -1.64 19.84
CA PRO A 79 -3.03 -0.93 18.95
C PRO A 79 -2.07 -1.85 18.17
N TRP A 80 -1.67 -2.96 18.77
CA TRP A 80 -0.73 -3.93 18.20
C TRP A 80 -1.40 -4.92 17.23
N LEU A 81 -2.70 -5.16 17.39
CA LEU A 81 -3.51 -5.96 16.48
C LEU A 81 -3.80 -5.22 15.15
N ARG A 82 -3.74 -3.89 15.14
CA ARG A 82 -3.92 -3.04 13.94
C ARG A 82 -2.68 -2.95 13.05
N ALA A 83 -1.56 -3.49 13.52
CA ALA A 83 -0.23 -3.25 12.97
C ALA A 83 0.42 -4.53 12.42
N LEU A 84 -0.35 -5.59 12.15
CA LEU A 84 0.20 -6.92 11.84
C LEU A 84 0.82 -6.97 10.44
N PRO A 85 1.87 -7.79 10.23
CA PRO A 85 2.43 -7.99 8.89
C PRO A 85 1.40 -8.67 7.99
N ALA A 86 1.45 -8.38 6.68
CA ALA A 86 0.53 -8.91 5.68
C ALA A 86 0.62 -10.44 5.54
N ARG A 87 1.80 -11.02 5.81
CA ARG A 87 2.04 -12.46 5.86
C ARG A 87 2.49 -12.84 7.26
N MET A 88 1.79 -13.80 7.86
CA MET A 88 2.19 -14.38 9.15
C MET A 88 3.06 -15.61 8.90
N PRO A 89 4.03 -15.89 9.78
CA PRO A 89 4.91 -17.06 9.61
C PRO A 89 4.13 -18.36 9.75
N ASP A 90 4.69 -19.43 9.19
CA ASP A 90 4.04 -20.73 9.05
C ASP A 90 3.43 -21.24 10.37
N ALA A 91 2.13 -21.57 10.31
CA ALA A 91 1.42 -22.13 11.44
C ALA A 91 1.96 -23.52 11.80
N ALA A 92 2.32 -24.34 10.81
CA ALA A 92 2.79 -25.70 11.02
C ALA A 92 4.08 -25.70 11.87
N LEU A 93 5.05 -24.86 11.48
CA LEU A 93 6.28 -24.69 12.24
C LEU A 93 6.03 -24.15 13.67
N THR A 94 5.16 -23.15 13.84
CA THR A 94 4.87 -22.63 15.19
C THR A 94 4.11 -23.61 16.09
N ALA A 95 3.30 -24.49 15.51
CA ALA A 95 2.58 -25.53 16.22
C ALA A 95 3.56 -26.62 16.67
N ALA A 96 4.42 -27.11 15.77
CA ALA A 96 5.40 -28.12 16.09
C ALA A 96 6.46 -27.62 17.10
N LEU A 97 6.89 -26.36 17.00
CA LEU A 97 7.76 -25.74 18.03
C LEU A 97 7.06 -25.62 19.40
N ALA A 98 5.74 -25.46 19.44
CA ALA A 98 5.02 -25.33 20.71
C ALA A 98 5.01 -26.63 21.53
N ASP A 99 5.21 -27.77 20.87
CA ASP A 99 5.23 -29.10 21.48
C ASP A 99 6.62 -29.46 22.04
N LEU A 100 7.67 -28.73 21.65
CA LEU A 100 9.00 -28.86 22.23
C LEU A 100 9.12 -28.22 23.62
N ASP A 101 10.02 -28.76 24.43
CA ASP A 101 10.41 -28.14 25.70
C ASP A 101 10.97 -26.73 25.51
N PRO A 102 10.71 -25.78 26.42
CA PRO A 102 11.11 -24.38 26.23
C PRO A 102 12.61 -24.16 25.95
N PRO A 103 13.55 -24.83 26.64
CA PRO A 103 14.98 -24.73 26.33
C PRO A 103 15.33 -25.26 24.93
N VAL A 104 14.75 -26.40 24.53
CA VAL A 104 14.99 -27.06 23.23
C VAL A 104 14.46 -26.19 22.10
N ARG A 105 13.24 -25.63 22.25
CA ARG A 105 12.67 -24.65 21.32
C ARG A 105 13.59 -23.43 21.13
N VAL A 106 14.18 -22.90 22.20
CA VAL A 106 15.10 -21.76 22.10
C VAL A 106 16.37 -22.15 21.36
N ALA A 107 16.96 -23.30 21.68
CA ALA A 107 18.15 -23.79 21.00
C ALA A 107 17.89 -23.99 19.50
N TRP A 108 16.78 -24.62 19.13
CA TRP A 108 16.37 -24.82 17.74
C TRP A 108 16.23 -23.49 16.99
N VAL A 109 15.52 -22.52 17.57
CA VAL A 109 15.33 -21.19 16.96
C VAL A 109 16.68 -20.46 16.78
N LEU A 110 17.59 -20.53 17.75
CA LEU A 110 18.90 -19.90 17.61
C LEU A 110 19.76 -20.58 16.53
N ARG A 111 19.68 -21.91 16.39
CA ARG A 111 20.40 -22.69 15.37
C ARG A 111 19.85 -22.44 13.96
N ARG A 112 18.54 -22.62 13.77
CA ARG A 112 17.88 -22.67 12.45
C ARG A 112 17.32 -21.34 11.97
N VAL A 113 16.88 -20.47 12.88
CA VAL A 113 16.29 -19.16 12.51
C VAL A 113 17.32 -18.04 12.59
N ALA A 114 18.20 -18.05 13.60
CA ALA A 114 19.26 -17.04 13.73
C ALA A 114 20.63 -17.48 13.17
N GLY A 115 20.74 -18.70 12.64
CA GLY A 115 21.97 -19.21 12.01
C GLY A 115 23.17 -19.32 12.97
N MET A 116 22.94 -19.41 14.28
CA MET A 116 24.03 -19.39 15.26
C MET A 116 24.77 -20.74 15.30
N ARG A 117 26.09 -20.67 15.43
CA ARG A 117 26.95 -21.86 15.66
C ARG A 117 26.69 -22.46 17.04
N ARG A 118 26.89 -23.77 17.20
CA ARG A 118 26.63 -24.52 18.45
C ARG A 118 27.22 -23.85 19.71
N TYR A 119 28.48 -23.42 19.65
CA TYR A 119 29.14 -22.73 20.78
C TYR A 119 28.48 -21.39 21.15
N ALA A 120 28.02 -20.62 20.16
CA ALA A 120 27.32 -19.37 20.40
C ALA A 120 25.91 -19.60 20.99
N VAL A 121 25.26 -20.71 20.62
CA VAL A 121 24.00 -21.16 21.25
C VAL A 121 24.25 -21.57 22.69
N ARG A 122 25.29 -22.37 22.96
CA ARG A 122 25.70 -22.75 24.33
C ARG A 122 25.86 -21.54 25.23
N ASP A 123 26.63 -20.54 24.79
CA ASP A 123 26.87 -19.32 25.58
C ASP A 123 25.58 -18.53 25.83
N GLN A 124 24.66 -18.53 24.85
CA GLN A 124 23.35 -17.90 24.98
C GLN A 124 22.43 -18.65 25.95
N LEU A 125 22.47 -20.00 25.98
CA LEU A 125 21.71 -20.84 26.92
C LEU A 125 22.25 -20.70 28.36
N LEU A 126 23.57 -20.62 28.53
CA LEU A 126 24.19 -20.32 29.84
C LEU A 126 23.75 -18.96 30.38
N ARG A 127 23.68 -17.92 29.52
CA ARG A 127 23.12 -16.60 29.90
C ARG A 127 21.62 -16.65 30.27
N LEU A 128 20.90 -17.65 29.80
CA LEU A 128 19.51 -17.95 30.19
C LEU A 128 19.42 -18.77 31.48
N ARG A 129 20.56 -19.14 32.10
CA ARG A 129 20.69 -19.98 33.31
C ARG A 129 20.21 -21.42 33.10
N ILE A 130 20.38 -21.95 31.89
CA ILE A 130 20.19 -23.37 31.60
C ILE A 130 21.46 -24.10 32.04
N ARG A 131 21.32 -25.07 32.95
CA ARG A 131 22.45 -25.72 33.63
C ARG A 131 23.25 -26.62 32.71
N ASP A 132 22.57 -27.37 31.84
CA ASP A 132 23.22 -28.28 30.89
C ASP A 132 22.80 -27.94 29.45
N PRO A 133 23.60 -27.16 28.72
CA PRO A 133 23.24 -26.67 27.40
C PRO A 133 23.43 -27.70 26.27
N TRP A 134 24.31 -28.69 26.44
CA TRP A 134 24.67 -29.61 25.35
C TRP A 134 23.54 -30.60 25.01
N PRO A 135 22.91 -31.31 25.97
CA PRO A 135 21.76 -32.15 25.67
C PRO A 135 20.58 -31.37 25.07
N VAL A 136 20.43 -30.09 25.42
CA VAL A 136 19.41 -29.20 24.85
C VAL A 136 19.71 -28.85 23.40
N ILE A 137 20.99 -28.66 23.04
CA ILE A 137 21.42 -28.42 21.67
C ILE A 137 21.28 -29.70 20.84
N ASP A 138 21.63 -30.85 21.39
CA ASP A 138 21.53 -32.13 20.69
C ASP A 138 20.05 -32.50 20.44
N ALA A 139 19.18 -32.33 21.44
CA ALA A 139 17.74 -32.51 21.27
C ALA A 139 17.15 -31.53 20.23
N ALA A 140 17.69 -30.31 20.13
CA ALA A 140 17.27 -29.35 19.12
C ALA A 140 17.77 -29.69 17.72
N ASP A 141 19.00 -30.21 17.57
CA ASP A 141 19.53 -30.62 16.28
C ASP A 141 18.86 -31.92 15.78
N ALA A 142 18.40 -32.79 16.69
CA ALA A 142 17.67 -34.02 16.40
C ALA A 142 16.16 -33.82 16.11
N ALA A 143 15.60 -32.65 16.41
CA ALA A 143 14.19 -32.37 16.18
C ALA A 143 13.91 -32.14 14.69
N ASP A 144 13.18 -33.07 14.07
CA ASP A 144 12.71 -32.96 12.69
C ASP A 144 11.46 -32.06 12.63
N LEU A 145 11.65 -30.85 12.12
CA LEU A 145 10.62 -29.81 12.07
C LEU A 145 10.59 -29.22 10.65
N PRO A 146 9.42 -28.70 10.20
CA PRO A 146 9.31 -28.07 8.88
C PRO A 146 10.38 -27.00 8.63
N ASP A 147 10.90 -26.95 7.40
CA ASP A 147 11.94 -25.99 7.04
C ASP A 147 11.49 -24.54 7.22
N VAL A 148 12.43 -23.69 7.64
CA VAL A 148 12.19 -22.26 7.82
C VAL A 148 12.14 -21.60 6.45
N GLN A 149 11.01 -21.03 6.06
CA GLN A 149 10.93 -20.26 4.81
C GLN A 149 11.95 -19.09 4.80
N PRO A 150 12.46 -18.71 3.61
CA PRO A 150 13.46 -17.64 3.47
C PRO A 150 13.06 -16.33 4.16
N PRO A 151 14.04 -15.52 4.63
CA PRO A 151 13.80 -14.31 5.42
C PRO A 151 12.84 -13.28 4.79
N ASP A 152 12.67 -13.30 3.47
CA ASP A 152 11.78 -12.40 2.71
C ASP A 152 10.28 -12.63 2.99
N ALA A 153 9.91 -13.71 3.68
CA ALA A 153 8.54 -13.96 4.12
C ALA A 153 8.05 -13.07 5.29
N PHE A 154 8.95 -12.34 5.94
CA PHE A 154 8.67 -11.45 7.09
C PHE A 154 8.74 -9.97 6.69
N THR A 155 7.92 -9.53 5.73
CA THR A 155 7.90 -8.10 5.39
C THR A 155 7.12 -7.31 6.43
N PHE A 156 7.83 -6.63 7.33
CA PHE A 156 7.28 -5.55 8.13
C PHE A 156 7.11 -4.33 7.19
N GLY A 157 5.90 -3.80 7.07
CA GLY A 157 5.67 -2.56 6.33
C GLY A 157 6.50 -1.40 6.94
N PRO A 158 6.97 -0.42 6.14
CA PRO A 158 7.94 0.61 6.54
C PRO A 158 7.50 1.55 7.68
N GLY A 159 6.27 1.44 8.20
CA GLY A 159 5.79 2.15 9.39
C GLY A 159 5.79 1.34 10.69
N LEU A 160 6.18 0.05 10.64
CA LEU A 160 5.98 -0.91 11.73
C LEU A 160 7.24 -1.20 12.56
N ASP A 161 8.40 -0.67 12.14
CA ASP A 161 9.69 -0.87 12.83
C ASP A 161 9.93 0.12 13.98
N ARG A 162 9.01 1.07 14.19
CA ARG A 162 9.12 2.04 15.29
C ARG A 162 8.52 1.47 16.57
N PRO A 163 9.30 1.39 17.68
CA PRO A 163 8.74 0.99 18.94
C PRO A 163 7.61 1.95 19.31
N VAL A 164 6.45 1.39 19.66
CA VAL A 164 5.29 2.17 20.11
C VAL A 164 5.71 2.87 21.39
N ARG A 165 5.99 4.18 21.30
CA ARG A 165 6.25 5.02 22.47
C ARG A 165 5.08 4.84 23.43
N ARG A 166 5.35 4.25 24.60
CA ARG A 166 4.41 4.32 25.72
C ARG A 166 4.27 5.80 26.05
N ARG A 167 3.13 6.40 25.72
CA ARG A 167 2.77 7.71 26.28
C ARG A 167 2.82 7.54 27.81
N PRO A 168 3.49 8.42 28.56
CA PRO A 168 3.42 8.37 30.02
C PRO A 168 1.94 8.44 30.43
N LEU A 169 1.53 7.64 31.41
CA LEU A 169 0.15 7.66 31.96
C LEU A 169 -0.11 8.87 32.87
N ILE A 170 0.92 9.71 33.07
CA ILE A 170 0.88 10.94 33.89
C ILE A 170 -0.24 11.90 33.43
N PRO A 171 -0.40 12.24 32.13
CA PRO A 171 -1.52 13.07 31.66
C PRO A 171 -2.91 12.44 31.84
N VAL A 172 -3.02 11.11 31.95
CA VAL A 172 -4.32 10.43 32.15
C VAL A 172 -4.73 10.46 33.62
N ALA A 173 -3.78 10.28 34.55
CA ALA A 173 -4.05 10.41 35.98
C ALA A 173 -4.43 11.86 36.35
N ALA A 174 -3.77 12.86 35.75
CA ALA A 174 -4.12 14.27 35.92
C ALA A 174 -5.51 14.60 35.37
N ALA A 175 -5.88 14.05 34.22
CA ALA A 175 -7.21 14.24 33.64
C ALA A 175 -8.31 13.61 34.50
N VAL A 176 -8.08 12.40 35.05
CA VAL A 176 -9.06 11.72 35.92
C VAL A 176 -9.27 12.48 37.23
N ALA A 177 -8.20 13.01 37.84
CA ALA A 177 -8.30 13.84 39.05
C ALA A 177 -9.04 15.16 38.78
N LEU A 178 -8.80 15.80 37.62
CA LEU A 178 -9.52 17.00 37.18
C LEU A 178 -11.00 16.72 36.92
N THR A 179 -11.35 15.61 36.27
CA THR A 179 -12.77 15.22 36.09
C THR A 179 -13.44 14.83 37.40
N ALA A 180 -12.73 14.19 38.35
CA ALA A 180 -13.30 13.89 39.66
C ALA A 180 -13.55 15.16 40.49
N ALA A 181 -12.68 16.16 40.39
CA ALA A 181 -12.85 17.48 41.01
C ALA A 181 -13.98 18.29 40.35
N LEU A 182 -14.10 18.26 39.02
CA LEU A 182 -15.18 18.93 38.27
C LEU A 182 -16.55 18.28 38.49
N VAL A 183 -16.62 16.95 38.58
CA VAL A 183 -17.86 16.23 38.90
C VAL A 183 -18.25 16.43 40.37
N GLY A 184 -17.28 16.52 41.28
CA GLY A 184 -17.52 16.88 42.68
C GLY A 184 -18.08 18.31 42.84
N ALA A 185 -17.63 19.26 42.02
CA ALA A 185 -18.14 20.63 42.02
C ALA A 185 -19.55 20.74 41.40
N LEU A 186 -19.87 19.96 40.36
CA LEU A 186 -21.20 19.99 39.72
C LEU A 186 -22.31 19.36 40.58
N VAL A 187 -22.00 18.31 41.36
CA VAL A 187 -22.98 17.63 42.23
C VAL A 187 -23.42 18.52 43.41
N VAL A 188 -22.63 19.54 43.77
CA VAL A 188 -22.99 20.51 44.81
C VAL A 188 -23.86 21.64 44.25
N THR A 189 -23.86 21.89 42.93
CA THR A 189 -24.54 23.05 42.33
C THR A 189 -25.81 22.75 41.54
N GLU A 190 -26.17 21.48 41.32
CA GLU A 190 -27.37 21.10 40.54
C GLU A 190 -28.38 20.24 41.32
N ARG A 191 -28.66 20.61 42.57
CA ARG A 191 -29.99 20.35 43.16
C ARG A 191 -30.82 21.60 42.97
N ASP A 192 -31.43 21.73 41.79
CA ASP A 192 -32.74 22.36 41.56
C ASP A 192 -33.05 22.36 40.06
N GLY A 193 -34.23 21.85 39.67
CA GLY A 193 -34.87 22.26 38.41
C GLY A 193 -35.18 21.18 37.37
N SER A 194 -36.27 20.46 37.61
CA SER A 194 -37.37 20.09 36.69
C SER A 194 -37.14 19.42 35.32
N LEU A 195 -37.97 18.39 35.14
CA LEU A 195 -38.25 17.54 33.99
C LEU A 195 -38.92 18.30 32.82
N ALA A 196 -38.55 17.96 31.58
CA ALA A 196 -39.44 17.64 30.44
C ALA A 196 -38.73 17.85 29.09
N GLY A 197 -38.90 16.90 28.16
CA GLY A 197 -38.62 17.12 26.74
C GLY A 197 -37.69 16.10 26.09
N GLY A 198 -38.16 14.86 25.94
CA GLY A 198 -37.52 13.89 25.06
C GLY A 198 -37.57 14.37 23.61
N ALA A 199 -36.42 14.82 23.09
CA ALA A 199 -36.20 14.99 21.67
C ALA A 199 -35.04 14.07 21.28
N SER A 200 -35.34 13.05 20.49
CA SER A 200 -34.37 12.23 19.78
C SER A 200 -33.59 13.12 18.78
N GLN A 201 -32.52 13.78 19.22
CA GLN A 201 -31.58 14.47 18.34
C GLN A 201 -30.77 13.42 17.58
N GLY A 202 -31.18 13.15 16.34
CA GLY A 202 -30.45 12.32 15.40
C GLY A 202 -29.04 12.88 15.19
N ARG A 203 -28.03 12.10 15.58
CA ARG A 203 -26.61 12.36 15.31
C ARG A 203 -26.38 12.38 13.79
N GLY A 204 -26.38 13.58 13.19
CA GLY A 204 -26.24 13.80 11.74
C GLY A 204 -24.82 14.13 11.27
N LEU A 205 -24.66 14.23 9.93
CA LEU A 205 -23.48 14.84 9.31
C LEU A 205 -23.51 16.34 9.56
N HIS A 206 -22.37 16.94 9.90
CA HIS A 206 -22.21 18.40 9.98
C HIS A 206 -21.09 18.86 9.05
N LEU A 207 -21.22 20.07 8.49
CA LEU A 207 -20.23 20.62 7.59
C LEU A 207 -19.00 21.10 8.36
N VAL A 208 -17.81 20.81 7.84
CA VAL A 208 -16.52 21.30 8.36
C VAL A 208 -15.77 21.96 7.20
N VAL A 209 -14.99 23.00 7.49
CA VAL A 209 -14.11 23.64 6.51
C VAL A 209 -12.70 23.64 7.08
N ALA A 210 -11.72 23.27 6.27
CA ALA A 210 -10.32 23.34 6.68
C ALA A 210 -9.86 24.81 6.71
N ASP A 211 -8.91 25.13 7.59
CA ASP A 211 -8.28 26.45 7.58
C ASP A 211 -7.68 26.74 6.18
N PRO A 212 -7.91 27.94 5.59
CA PRO A 212 -7.48 28.28 4.23
C PRO A 212 -5.98 28.08 3.96
N ASN A 213 -5.15 28.15 5.02
CA ASN A 213 -3.70 28.05 4.97
C ASN A 213 -3.15 26.78 5.63
N ALA A 214 -4.00 25.86 6.09
CA ALA A 214 -3.56 24.60 6.72
C ALA A 214 -2.58 23.81 5.83
N TRP A 215 -2.79 23.82 4.51
CA TRP A 215 -1.93 23.13 3.56
C TRP A 215 -0.51 23.69 3.46
N ARG A 216 -0.27 24.93 3.93
CA ARG A 216 1.07 25.53 3.93
C ARG A 216 1.99 24.93 5.00
N GLY A 217 1.42 24.28 6.02
CA GLY A 217 2.14 23.72 7.15
C GLY A 217 1.84 22.23 7.35
N GLY A 218 2.87 21.39 7.26
CA GLY A 218 2.74 19.95 7.51
C GLY A 218 2.52 19.12 6.23
N PRO A 219 2.01 17.88 6.36
CA PRO A 219 1.91 16.96 5.24
C PRO A 219 0.76 17.31 4.29
N HIS A 220 1.06 17.26 2.99
CA HIS A 220 0.13 17.48 1.89
C HIS A 220 -0.92 16.35 1.77
N ARG A 221 -2.04 16.49 2.48
CA ARG A 221 -3.15 15.51 2.55
C ARG A 221 -4.49 16.16 2.19
N LEU A 222 -5.54 15.36 1.99
CA LEU A 222 -6.87 15.88 1.64
C LEU A 222 -7.58 16.63 2.79
N ASP A 223 -7.25 16.33 4.05
CA ASP A 223 -7.83 17.02 5.23
C ASP A 223 -7.39 18.47 5.36
N VAL A 224 -6.27 18.86 4.75
CA VAL A 224 -5.79 20.25 4.73
C VAL A 224 -6.23 21.03 3.48
N TRP A 225 -7.02 20.43 2.58
CA TRP A 225 -7.55 21.12 1.41
C TRP A 225 -8.60 22.18 1.83
N PRO A 226 -8.42 23.45 1.44
CA PRO A 226 -9.39 24.48 1.73
C PRO A 226 -10.62 24.36 0.82
N ALA A 227 -11.78 24.81 1.31
CA ALA A 227 -12.97 24.94 0.49
C ALA A 227 -12.75 26.02 -0.58
N ARG A 228 -13.03 25.69 -1.85
CA ARG A 228 -12.87 26.60 -2.99
C ARG A 228 -14.16 26.72 -3.82
N GLY A 229 -14.34 27.83 -4.50
CA GLY A 229 -15.49 28.11 -5.38
C GLY A 229 -16.42 29.20 -4.84
N ASP A 230 -17.25 29.71 -5.74
CA ASP A 230 -18.14 30.87 -5.54
C ASP A 230 -19.36 30.59 -4.65
N LEU A 231 -19.72 29.32 -4.46
CA LEU A 231 -20.87 28.89 -3.65
C LEU A 231 -20.47 28.37 -2.26
N THR A 232 -19.21 28.54 -1.85
CA THR A 232 -18.72 28.09 -0.53
C THR A 232 -19.41 28.77 0.65
N GLY A 233 -19.83 30.03 0.49
CA GLY A 233 -20.61 30.78 1.49
C GLY A 233 -22.12 30.56 1.43
N ASP A 234 -22.64 29.90 0.39
CA ASP A 234 -24.07 29.64 0.24
C ASP A 234 -24.48 28.47 1.13
N ARG A 235 -25.01 28.80 2.31
CA ARG A 235 -25.48 27.83 3.31
C ARG A 235 -26.67 27.01 2.81
N ALA A 236 -27.52 27.57 1.96
CA ALA A 236 -28.66 26.85 1.42
C ALA A 236 -28.18 25.76 0.45
N PHE A 237 -27.25 26.10 -0.45
CA PHE A 237 -26.65 25.15 -1.37
C PHE A 237 -25.83 24.07 -0.66
N THR A 238 -24.90 24.46 0.22
CA THR A 238 -24.05 23.52 0.96
C THR A 238 -24.88 22.63 1.92
N GLY A 239 -25.94 23.17 2.51
CA GLY A 239 -26.91 22.41 3.31
C GLY A 239 -27.68 21.37 2.50
N ARG A 240 -28.11 21.70 1.26
CA ARG A 240 -28.71 20.73 0.33
C ARG A 240 -27.73 19.62 -0.04
N ALA A 241 -26.48 19.96 -0.35
CA ALA A 241 -25.44 18.97 -0.66
C ALA A 241 -25.17 18.02 0.52
N LEU A 242 -25.03 18.56 1.73
CA LEU A 242 -24.81 17.78 2.96
C LEU A 242 -25.98 16.84 3.25
N SER A 243 -27.20 17.35 3.11
CA SER A 243 -28.43 16.60 3.33
C SER A 243 -28.63 15.50 2.27
N ALA A 244 -28.27 15.78 1.01
CA ALA A 244 -28.25 14.76 -0.05
C ALA A 244 -27.24 13.64 0.28
N TRP A 245 -26.07 13.98 0.83
CA TRP A 245 -25.09 12.96 1.21
C TRP A 245 -25.58 12.12 2.39
N ALA A 246 -26.16 12.77 3.41
CA ALA A 246 -26.73 12.10 4.57
C ALA A 246 -27.82 11.06 4.22
N ARG A 247 -28.61 11.33 3.18
CA ARG A 247 -29.65 10.40 2.67
C ARG A 247 -29.12 9.29 1.76
N SER A 248 -27.87 9.39 1.28
CA SER A 248 -27.31 8.38 0.40
C SER A 248 -26.96 7.09 1.16
N THR A 249 -27.06 5.94 0.49
CA THR A 249 -26.63 4.64 1.06
C THR A 249 -25.13 4.59 1.37
N ALA A 250 -24.35 5.48 0.74
CA ALA A 250 -22.92 5.64 0.91
C ALA A 250 -22.54 6.68 1.98
N ALA A 251 -23.51 7.21 2.74
CA ALA A 251 -23.27 8.14 3.82
C ALA A 251 -22.31 7.56 4.88
N PRO A 252 -21.41 8.37 5.45
CA PRO A 252 -20.61 7.97 6.60
C PRO A 252 -21.50 7.56 7.77
N ARG A 253 -21.17 6.43 8.42
CA ARG A 253 -21.89 5.95 9.61
C ARG A 253 -21.13 6.28 10.89
N PRO A 254 -21.80 6.66 11.99
CA PRO A 254 -21.13 6.96 13.24
C PRO A 254 -20.45 5.69 13.76
N ARG A 255 -19.18 5.79 14.19
CA ARG A 255 -18.49 4.70 14.90
C ARG A 255 -18.51 4.88 16.43
N GLY A 256 -19.39 5.76 16.93
CA GLY A 256 -19.51 6.15 18.33
C GLY A 256 -20.50 7.30 18.49
N GLU A 257 -20.51 7.94 19.66
CA GLU A 257 -21.53 8.90 20.07
C GLU A 257 -21.37 10.34 19.52
N GLY A 258 -20.46 10.57 18.57
CA GLY A 258 -20.17 11.90 18.02
C GLY A 258 -20.82 12.18 16.66
N ALA A 259 -21.09 13.47 16.39
CA ALA A 259 -21.47 13.95 15.07
C ALA A 259 -20.32 13.72 14.07
N ILE A 260 -20.65 13.40 12.82
CA ILE A 260 -19.66 13.10 11.79
C ILE A 260 -19.38 14.33 10.94
N GLY A 261 -18.11 14.78 10.91
CA GLY A 261 -17.71 15.92 10.10
C GLY A 261 -17.61 15.57 8.61
N ALA A 262 -18.28 16.34 7.76
CA ALA A 262 -18.16 16.33 6.32
C ALA A 262 -17.41 17.60 5.88
N GLN A 263 -16.16 17.44 5.46
CA GLN A 263 -15.31 18.54 5.02
C GLN A 263 -15.76 19.04 3.65
N LEU A 264 -15.98 20.35 3.51
CA LEU A 264 -16.21 20.99 2.20
C LEU A 264 -14.88 21.18 1.48
N LEU A 265 -14.76 20.62 0.27
CA LEU A 265 -13.59 20.78 -0.60
C LEU A 265 -13.86 21.77 -1.73
N TYR A 266 -15.09 21.76 -2.26
CA TYR A 266 -15.51 22.64 -3.33
C TYR A 266 -17.00 22.93 -3.28
N ALA A 267 -17.41 24.15 -3.59
CA ALA A 267 -18.77 24.53 -3.89
C ALA A 267 -18.76 25.66 -4.90
N GLY A 268 -19.26 25.40 -6.11
CA GLY A 268 -19.29 26.38 -7.19
C GLY A 268 -20.03 25.91 -8.41
N ARG A 269 -19.93 26.64 -9.52
CA ARG A 269 -20.58 26.28 -10.78
C ARG A 269 -19.61 25.60 -11.76
N VAL A 270 -19.96 24.39 -12.17
CA VAL A 270 -19.22 23.60 -13.17
C VAL A 270 -20.10 23.55 -14.41
N ASP A 271 -19.67 24.23 -15.48
CA ASP A 271 -20.45 24.40 -16.72
C ASP A 271 -21.88 24.92 -16.46
N GLY A 272 -22.00 25.89 -15.55
CA GLY A 272 -23.28 26.50 -15.14
C GLY A 272 -24.09 25.70 -14.13
N VAL A 273 -23.67 24.47 -13.79
CA VAL A 273 -24.37 23.59 -12.84
C VAL A 273 -23.76 23.73 -11.44
N PRO A 274 -24.55 24.11 -10.41
CA PRO A 274 -24.10 24.11 -9.03
C PRO A 274 -23.63 22.71 -8.60
N THR A 275 -22.36 22.64 -8.19
CA THR A 275 -21.64 21.41 -7.87
C THR A 275 -20.87 21.56 -6.55
N ALA A 276 -20.95 20.55 -5.68
CA ALA A 276 -20.18 20.52 -4.43
C ALA A 276 -19.39 19.22 -4.29
N LEU A 277 -18.21 19.30 -3.67
CA LEU A 277 -17.42 18.15 -3.22
C LEU A 277 -17.33 18.16 -1.70
N LEU A 278 -17.79 17.08 -1.08
CA LEU A 278 -17.74 16.84 0.36
C LEU A 278 -16.84 15.63 0.66
N ARG A 279 -16.12 15.65 1.77
CA ARG A 279 -15.21 14.57 2.18
C ARG A 279 -15.46 14.09 3.61
N ASN A 280 -15.29 12.79 3.82
CA ASN A 280 -15.24 12.17 5.13
C ASN A 280 -14.27 10.98 5.06
N GLY A 281 -13.13 11.11 5.74
CA GLY A 281 -12.08 10.09 5.69
C GLY A 281 -11.56 9.87 4.25
N ASP A 282 -11.79 8.68 3.72
CA ASP A 282 -11.42 8.27 2.36
C ASP A 282 -12.59 8.38 1.36
N ARG A 283 -13.75 8.90 1.75
CA ARG A 283 -14.90 9.07 0.85
C ARG A 283 -15.01 10.51 0.39
N VAL A 284 -15.24 10.69 -0.89
CA VAL A 284 -15.57 11.98 -1.51
C VAL A 284 -16.91 11.85 -2.22
N ALA A 285 -17.79 12.78 -1.90
CA ALA A 285 -19.15 12.86 -2.41
C ALA A 285 -19.29 14.08 -3.30
N ARG A 286 -19.72 13.86 -4.54
CA ARG A 286 -19.99 14.87 -5.56
C ARG A 286 -21.49 15.08 -5.70
N TYR A 287 -21.94 16.25 -5.31
CA TYR A 287 -23.32 16.69 -5.44
C TYR A 287 -23.48 17.58 -6.67
N THR A 288 -24.50 17.33 -7.50
CA THR A 288 -24.86 18.17 -8.65
C THR A 288 -26.36 18.45 -8.61
N GLU A 289 -26.78 19.72 -8.76
CA GLU A 289 -28.21 20.07 -8.63
C GLU A 289 -29.10 19.59 -9.78
N ARG A 290 -28.54 19.47 -11.00
CA ARG A 290 -29.27 19.11 -12.22
C ARG A 290 -28.74 17.81 -12.88
N GLY A 291 -28.04 16.98 -12.12
CA GLY A 291 -27.45 15.71 -12.58
C GLY A 291 -27.76 14.54 -11.65
N PRO A 292 -27.01 13.42 -11.70
CA PRO A 292 -27.04 12.41 -10.65
C PRO A 292 -26.76 13.13 -9.32
N ARG A 293 -27.80 13.23 -8.48
CA ARG A 293 -27.80 14.14 -7.32
C ARG A 293 -26.63 13.90 -6.38
N MET A 294 -26.12 12.67 -6.32
CA MET A 294 -25.01 12.32 -5.46
C MET A 294 -24.21 11.17 -6.08
N GLU A 295 -22.93 11.39 -6.30
CA GLU A 295 -21.99 10.32 -6.65
C GLU A 295 -20.93 10.24 -5.56
N VAL A 296 -20.64 9.04 -5.07
CA VAL A 296 -19.63 8.84 -4.02
C VAL A 296 -18.53 7.95 -4.56
N PHE A 297 -17.30 8.43 -4.45
CA PHE A 297 -16.10 7.67 -4.80
C PHE A 297 -15.11 7.68 -3.65
N THR A 298 -14.20 6.72 -3.65
CA THR A 298 -13.14 6.66 -2.65
C THR A 298 -11.94 7.49 -3.12
N ALA A 299 -11.45 8.37 -2.26
CA ALA A 299 -10.17 9.04 -2.37
C ALA A 299 -9.25 8.48 -1.28
N ALA A 300 -8.07 8.02 -1.65
CA ALA A 300 -7.07 7.57 -0.71
C ALA A 300 -6.75 8.66 0.33
N ALA A 301 -6.88 8.37 1.63
CA ALA A 301 -6.79 9.38 2.68
C ALA A 301 -5.43 10.09 2.75
N ASP A 302 -4.36 9.39 2.36
CA ASP A 302 -2.98 9.90 2.32
C ASP A 302 -2.60 10.49 0.95
N ASP A 303 -3.49 10.44 -0.04
CA ASP A 303 -3.26 10.93 -1.39
C ASP A 303 -3.86 12.34 -1.55
N GLY A 304 -3.09 13.33 -1.06
CA GLY A 304 -3.43 14.73 -1.16
C GLY A 304 -3.16 15.36 -2.53
N SER A 305 -2.31 14.76 -3.36
CA SER A 305 -1.78 15.40 -4.57
C SER A 305 -2.48 14.95 -5.85
N THR A 306 -3.46 14.05 -5.77
CA THR A 306 -4.25 13.64 -6.94
C THR A 306 -5.49 14.53 -7.12
N PRO A 307 -5.70 15.15 -8.31
CA PRO A 307 -6.87 15.97 -8.56
C PRO A 307 -8.20 15.24 -8.35
N LEU A 308 -9.26 15.99 -8.02
CA LEU A 308 -10.61 15.45 -7.86
C LEU A 308 -11.47 15.81 -9.09
N PRO A 309 -12.17 14.84 -9.70
CA PRO A 309 -13.04 15.12 -10.83
C PRO A 309 -14.28 15.91 -10.37
N LEU A 310 -14.58 17.00 -11.08
CA LEU A 310 -15.81 17.77 -10.90
C LEU A 310 -16.90 17.39 -11.89
N GLY A 311 -16.54 16.68 -12.97
CA GLY A 311 -17.41 16.39 -14.11
C GLY A 311 -17.09 17.27 -15.32
N GLY A 312 -17.66 16.91 -16.48
CA GLY A 312 -17.49 17.71 -17.71
C GLY A 312 -16.04 17.84 -18.21
N GLY A 313 -15.12 17.00 -17.74
CA GLY A 313 -13.68 17.12 -18.03
C GLY A 313 -12.95 18.19 -17.22
N ARG A 314 -13.51 18.61 -16.07
CA ARG A 314 -12.89 19.58 -15.15
C ARG A 314 -12.43 18.91 -13.88
N TYR A 315 -11.32 19.40 -13.34
CA TYR A 315 -10.66 18.84 -12.17
C TYR A 315 -10.35 19.93 -11.14
N LEU A 316 -10.56 19.60 -9.87
CA LEU A 316 -10.07 20.39 -8.75
C LEU A 316 -8.65 19.94 -8.41
N LEU A 317 -7.66 20.81 -8.63
CA LEU A 317 -6.25 20.55 -8.36
C LEU A 317 -5.93 20.67 -6.86
N SER A 318 -4.82 20.09 -6.40
CA SER A 318 -4.39 20.31 -5.02
C SER A 318 -4.05 21.79 -4.79
N PRO A 319 -4.14 22.32 -3.55
CA PRO A 319 -3.87 23.74 -3.30
C PRO A 319 -2.40 24.14 -3.49
N TRP A 320 -1.47 23.18 -3.50
CA TRP A 320 -0.05 23.39 -3.77
C TRP A 320 0.33 23.19 -5.26
N ASP A 321 -0.62 22.83 -6.12
CA ASP A 321 -0.42 22.83 -7.58
C ASP A 321 -0.64 24.23 -8.13
N THR A 322 0.38 24.76 -8.81
CA THR A 322 0.38 26.13 -9.32
C THR A 322 0.08 26.19 -10.81
N ARG A 323 0.44 25.15 -11.58
CA ARG A 323 0.24 25.10 -13.03
C ARG A 323 -0.20 23.72 -13.49
N ALA A 324 -1.02 23.71 -14.54
CA ALA A 324 -1.42 22.52 -15.25
C ALA A 324 -1.15 22.69 -16.75
N ARG A 325 -0.68 21.62 -17.39
CA ARG A 325 -0.42 21.57 -18.83
C ARG A 325 -0.88 20.24 -19.42
N THR A 326 -1.24 20.25 -20.69
CA THR A 326 -1.37 19.01 -21.45
C THR A 326 0.01 18.40 -21.75
N PRO A 327 0.13 17.12 -22.14
CA PRO A 327 1.41 16.52 -22.51
C PRO A 327 2.13 17.24 -23.66
N GLY A 328 1.37 17.87 -24.57
CA GLY A 328 1.90 18.71 -25.65
C GLY A 328 2.34 20.12 -25.23
N GLY A 329 2.37 20.42 -23.94
CA GLY A 329 2.85 21.70 -23.40
C GLY A 329 1.81 22.82 -23.33
N ARG A 330 0.63 22.66 -23.95
CA ARG A 330 -0.48 23.63 -23.87
C ARG A 330 -0.85 23.88 -22.41
N LYS A 331 -0.79 25.14 -21.99
CA LYS A 331 -1.23 25.58 -20.66
C LYS A 331 -2.72 25.30 -20.50
N VAL A 332 -3.10 24.77 -19.35
CA VAL A 332 -4.49 24.58 -18.93
C VAL A 332 -4.82 25.69 -17.96
N LYS A 333 -5.79 26.53 -18.29
CA LYS A 333 -6.22 27.62 -17.39
C LYS A 333 -6.75 27.02 -16.09
N VAL A 334 -6.35 27.58 -14.96
CA VAL A 334 -6.84 27.20 -13.63
C VAL A 334 -7.46 28.45 -12.99
N THR A 335 -8.68 28.33 -12.47
CA THR A 335 -9.41 29.42 -11.82
C THR A 335 -9.99 28.89 -10.52
N ALA A 336 -9.66 29.54 -9.39
CA ALA A 336 -10.03 29.07 -8.05
C ALA A 336 -9.67 27.58 -7.79
N GLY A 337 -8.54 27.11 -8.32
CA GLY A 337 -8.09 25.71 -8.20
C GLY A 337 -8.77 24.72 -9.15
N VAL A 338 -9.70 25.17 -9.99
CA VAL A 338 -10.41 24.34 -10.96
C VAL A 338 -9.83 24.53 -12.35
N THR A 339 -9.58 23.44 -13.08
CA THR A 339 -9.14 23.51 -14.47
C THR A 339 -10.26 24.02 -15.37
N GLU A 340 -9.89 24.66 -16.48
CA GLU A 340 -10.76 24.71 -17.65
C GLU A 340 -11.14 23.28 -18.10
N ARG A 341 -12.13 23.17 -18.99
CA ARG A 341 -12.49 21.86 -19.55
C ARG A 341 -11.28 21.28 -20.28
N VAL A 342 -10.77 20.16 -19.77
CA VAL A 342 -9.70 19.42 -20.38
C VAL A 342 -10.36 18.35 -21.24
N PRO A 343 -10.31 18.46 -22.58
CA PRO A 343 -10.91 17.45 -23.44
C PRO A 343 -10.23 16.11 -23.16
N ALA A 344 -11.04 15.07 -22.96
CA ALA A 344 -10.51 13.72 -22.95
C ALA A 344 -9.83 13.49 -24.32
N PRO A 345 -8.59 12.97 -24.37
CA PRO A 345 -7.98 12.57 -25.61
C PRO A 345 -8.86 11.51 -26.27
N ALA A 346 -8.97 11.55 -27.59
CA ALA A 346 -9.57 10.49 -28.40
C ALA A 346 -8.66 9.25 -28.35
N THR A 347 -8.50 8.65 -27.16
CA THR A 347 -8.06 7.27 -27.09
C THR A 347 -9.23 6.40 -27.56
N PRO A 348 -8.99 5.29 -28.27
CA PRO A 348 -10.06 4.41 -28.77
C PRO A 348 -11.03 3.94 -27.67
N CYS A 349 -10.55 3.92 -26.42
CA CYS A 349 -11.28 3.48 -25.24
C CYS A 349 -11.84 4.61 -24.36
N GLY A 350 -11.74 5.88 -24.79
CA GLY A 350 -12.27 7.03 -24.05
C GLY A 350 -11.56 7.34 -22.72
N ARG A 351 -10.32 6.90 -22.56
CA ARG A 351 -9.46 7.18 -21.40
C ARG A 351 -8.72 8.51 -21.56
N GLY A 352 -8.45 9.17 -20.45
CA GLY A 352 -7.82 10.48 -20.34
C GLY A 352 -8.80 11.55 -19.83
N PRO A 353 -8.30 12.74 -19.48
CA PRO A 353 -7.07 13.36 -19.93
C PRO A 353 -5.80 13.02 -19.14
N LEU A 354 -4.66 13.31 -19.78
CA LEU A 354 -3.35 13.38 -19.14
C LEU A 354 -3.05 14.85 -18.83
N LEU A 355 -2.58 15.12 -17.62
CA LEU A 355 -2.19 16.46 -17.18
C LEU A 355 -0.81 16.40 -16.53
N ARG A 356 0.07 17.31 -16.92
CA ARG A 356 1.29 17.63 -16.19
C ARG A 356 0.96 18.72 -15.18
N LEU A 357 1.18 18.43 -13.90
CA LEU A 357 0.97 19.34 -12.79
C LEU A 357 2.33 19.78 -12.27
N GLU A 358 2.46 21.07 -12.00
CA GLU A 358 3.68 21.69 -11.44
C GLU A 358 3.30 22.38 -10.12
N GLY A 359 4.03 22.09 -9.05
CA GLY A 359 3.69 22.57 -7.71
C GLY A 359 4.82 22.38 -6.69
N ALA A 360 4.51 22.63 -5.42
CA ALA A 360 5.49 22.53 -4.33
C ALA A 360 6.04 21.10 -4.12
N ASP A 361 5.27 20.08 -4.51
CA ASP A 361 5.69 18.66 -4.50
C ASP A 361 6.55 18.27 -5.72
N GLY A 362 6.84 19.23 -6.60
CA GLY A 362 7.48 18.99 -7.88
C GLY A 362 6.51 18.64 -9.00
N ASP A 363 7.09 18.42 -10.18
CA ASP A 363 6.35 18.14 -11.41
C ASP A 363 5.93 16.68 -11.46
N ARG A 364 4.67 16.42 -11.80
CA ARG A 364 4.14 15.06 -11.98
C ARG A 364 3.16 14.99 -13.13
N THR A 365 2.96 13.79 -13.66
CA THR A 365 1.91 13.54 -14.65
C THR A 365 0.79 12.75 -13.99
N VAL A 366 -0.45 13.22 -14.12
CA VAL A 366 -1.64 12.49 -13.71
C VAL A 366 -2.44 12.11 -14.96
N GLY A 367 -3.11 10.98 -14.90
CA GLY A 367 -3.92 10.49 -16.00
C GLY A 367 -5.23 9.89 -15.51
N ASP A 368 -6.30 10.23 -16.20
CA ASP A 368 -7.58 9.56 -16.03
C ASP A 368 -7.55 8.22 -16.78
N LEU A 369 -7.32 7.15 -16.03
CA LEU A 369 -7.35 5.78 -16.54
C LEU A 369 -8.78 5.19 -16.48
N GLY A 370 -9.82 6.04 -16.42
CA GLY A 370 -11.23 5.71 -16.19
C GLY A 370 -11.45 4.89 -14.91
N PHE A 371 -10.67 5.24 -13.90
CA PHE A 371 -10.95 4.92 -12.50
C PHE A 371 -11.83 6.04 -11.93
N PRO A 372 -12.37 5.91 -10.70
CA PRO A 372 -13.17 6.98 -10.08
C PRO A 372 -12.44 8.32 -9.90
N ARG A 373 -11.10 8.34 -10.00
CA ARG A 373 -10.25 9.53 -10.01
C ARG A 373 -9.00 9.30 -10.87
N PRO A 374 -8.32 10.36 -11.34
CA PRO A 374 -7.02 10.24 -11.98
C PRO A 374 -6.00 9.53 -11.07
N ALA A 375 -4.94 8.98 -11.66
CA ALA A 375 -3.81 8.41 -10.93
C ALA A 375 -2.51 9.11 -11.33
N VAL A 376 -1.53 9.17 -10.42
CA VAL A 376 -0.17 9.60 -10.77
C VAL A 376 0.45 8.55 -11.68
N LEU A 377 0.87 8.95 -12.88
CA LEU A 377 1.47 8.08 -13.86
C LEU A 377 2.98 8.16 -13.81
N THR A 378 3.61 6.99 -13.81
CA THR A 378 5.07 6.88 -13.80
C THR A 378 5.54 5.88 -14.84
N GLN A 379 6.74 6.07 -15.35
CA GLN A 379 7.39 5.12 -16.25
C GLN A 379 8.79 4.84 -15.71
N ARG A 380 9.14 3.56 -15.58
CA ARG A 380 10.51 3.15 -15.29
C ARG A 380 11.19 2.69 -16.58
N PRO A 381 12.34 3.26 -16.96
CA PRO A 381 13.10 2.77 -18.11
C PRO A 381 13.65 1.36 -17.83
N THR A 382 13.83 0.59 -18.90
CA THR A 382 14.38 -0.78 -18.93
C THR A 382 15.86 -0.86 -18.61
N THR A 383 16.62 0.23 -18.77
CA THR A 383 18.08 0.22 -18.64
C THR A 383 18.52 0.17 -17.17
N PRO A 384 19.43 -0.74 -16.78
CA PRO A 384 20.12 -0.66 -15.50
C PRO A 384 20.89 0.67 -15.46
N ARG A 385 20.48 1.62 -14.62
CA ARG A 385 21.35 2.75 -14.30
C ARG A 385 22.45 2.24 -13.35
N PRO A 386 23.71 2.70 -13.51
CA PRO A 386 24.77 2.40 -12.56
C PRO A 386 24.30 2.68 -11.12
N VAL A 387 24.50 1.69 -10.26
CA VAL A 387 23.95 1.58 -8.89
C VAL A 387 24.32 2.78 -8.00
N GLU A 388 25.37 3.53 -8.35
CA GLU A 388 25.88 4.66 -7.56
C GLU A 388 25.00 5.90 -7.59
N ARG A 389 24.19 6.11 -8.64
CA ARG A 389 23.25 7.25 -8.71
C ARG A 389 21.85 6.89 -8.18
N SER A 390 21.57 5.60 -8.04
CA SER A 390 20.27 5.04 -7.64
C SER A 390 19.98 5.24 -6.14
N LEU A 391 21.00 5.19 -5.27
CA LEU A 391 20.80 5.29 -3.82
C LEU A 391 20.42 6.69 -3.32
N ARG A 392 20.67 7.75 -4.11
CA ARG A 392 20.20 9.12 -3.79
C ARG A 392 18.80 9.42 -4.30
N GLN A 393 18.30 8.66 -5.29
CA GLN A 393 17.02 8.96 -5.94
C GLN A 393 15.85 8.11 -5.41
N VAL A 394 16.14 7.02 -4.71
CA VAL A 394 15.13 6.21 -3.97
C VAL A 394 14.65 6.93 -2.70
N ALA A 395 15.33 7.99 -2.25
CA ALA A 395 14.98 8.77 -1.06
C ALA A 395 13.98 9.93 -1.31
N SER A 396 13.43 10.07 -2.52
CA SER A 396 12.36 11.02 -2.82
C SER A 396 11.22 10.35 -3.58
N GLU A 397 10.55 9.41 -2.90
CA GLU A 397 9.28 8.81 -3.35
C GLU A 397 8.09 9.80 -3.43
N HIS A 398 8.32 11.10 -3.18
CA HIS A 398 7.27 12.12 -3.21
C HIS A 398 7.19 12.89 -4.54
N ALA A 399 8.18 12.74 -5.44
CA ALA A 399 8.17 13.41 -6.74
C ALA A 399 8.46 12.40 -7.87
N ALA A 400 7.40 11.84 -8.44
CA ALA A 400 7.52 11.09 -9.68
C ALA A 400 7.78 12.06 -10.83
N PRO A 401 8.92 11.96 -11.56
CA PRO A 401 9.21 12.89 -12.63
C PRO A 401 8.12 12.83 -13.70
N PRO A 402 7.86 13.94 -14.40
CA PRO A 402 6.87 13.97 -15.46
C PRO A 402 7.21 12.95 -16.56
N LEU A 403 6.18 12.36 -17.17
CA LEU A 403 6.36 11.41 -18.26
C LEU A 403 7.10 12.06 -19.44
N SER A 404 8.01 11.32 -20.08
CA SER A 404 8.60 11.70 -21.35
C SER A 404 7.56 11.62 -22.49
N ALA A 405 7.94 12.06 -23.69
CA ALA A 405 7.10 11.88 -24.88
C ALA A 405 6.82 10.37 -25.14
N ASP A 406 7.84 9.54 -25.00
CA ASP A 406 7.75 8.08 -25.15
C ASP A 406 6.83 7.48 -24.09
N GLY A 407 6.97 7.92 -22.84
CA GLY A 407 6.08 7.50 -21.75
C GLY A 407 4.64 7.89 -21.97
N THR A 408 4.41 9.08 -22.53
CA THR A 408 3.07 9.53 -22.91
C THR A 408 2.47 8.62 -23.98
N ARG A 409 3.24 8.25 -25.02
CA ARG A 409 2.79 7.32 -26.07
C ARG A 409 2.52 5.92 -25.51
N LEU A 410 3.37 5.44 -24.62
CA LEU A 410 3.19 4.15 -23.94
C LEU A 410 1.90 4.12 -23.11
N TRP A 411 1.69 5.12 -22.25
CA TRP A 411 0.49 5.20 -21.41
C TRP A 411 -0.80 5.36 -22.21
N ARG A 412 -0.78 6.04 -23.37
CA ARG A 412 -1.95 6.10 -24.27
C ARG A 412 -2.40 4.71 -24.74
N ARG A 413 -1.46 3.80 -24.99
CA ARG A 413 -1.75 2.41 -25.38
C ARG A 413 -2.17 1.56 -24.17
N LEU A 414 -1.44 1.67 -23.06
CA LEU A 414 -1.72 0.90 -21.85
C LEU A 414 -3.07 1.25 -21.22
N ALA A 415 -3.51 2.51 -21.27
CA ALA A 415 -4.76 2.93 -20.64
C ALA A 415 -5.99 2.15 -21.14
N CYS A 416 -5.97 1.71 -22.40
CA CYS A 416 -7.04 0.89 -22.97
C CYS A 416 -6.98 -0.57 -22.50
N ALA A 417 -5.78 -1.10 -22.27
CA ALA A 417 -5.57 -2.47 -21.81
C ALA A 417 -5.89 -2.69 -20.33
N LEU A 418 -5.88 -1.63 -19.51
CA LEU A 418 -6.03 -1.77 -18.07
C LEU A 418 -7.48 -2.06 -17.65
N PRO A 419 -7.69 -3.03 -16.75
CA PRO A 419 -8.98 -3.27 -16.14
C PRO A 419 -9.42 -2.06 -15.32
N ARG A 420 -10.72 -1.97 -15.02
CA ARG A 420 -11.29 -0.93 -14.16
C ARG A 420 -11.36 -1.45 -12.72
N PRO A 421 -10.34 -1.23 -11.86
CA PRO A 421 -10.42 -1.59 -10.46
C PRO A 421 -11.51 -0.78 -9.76
N GLU A 422 -12.25 -1.46 -8.90
CA GLU A 422 -13.24 -0.82 -8.01
C GLU A 422 -12.57 0.00 -6.89
N ARG A 423 -11.32 -0.34 -6.55
CA ARG A 423 -10.52 0.34 -5.53
C ARG A 423 -9.79 1.55 -6.10
N PRO A 424 -9.62 2.64 -5.32
CA PRO A 424 -8.93 3.83 -5.78
C PRO A 424 -7.45 3.55 -6.00
N VAL A 425 -7.00 3.82 -7.22
CA VAL A 425 -5.58 3.79 -7.60
C VAL A 425 -4.97 5.16 -7.31
N THR A 426 -3.90 5.19 -6.52
CA THR A 426 -3.16 6.43 -6.22
C THR A 426 -2.05 6.67 -7.24
N GLN A 427 -1.42 5.59 -7.68
CA GLN A 427 -0.32 5.63 -8.64
C GLN A 427 -0.40 4.43 -9.57
N ALA A 428 -0.09 4.65 -10.84
CA ALA A 428 0.10 3.62 -11.84
C ALA A 428 1.51 3.74 -12.42
N ALA A 429 2.25 2.63 -12.45
CA ALA A 429 3.63 2.60 -12.97
C ALA A 429 3.75 1.59 -14.09
N ALA A 430 4.32 2.01 -15.22
CA ALA A 430 4.62 1.13 -16.34
C ALA A 430 6.11 0.79 -16.35
N ARG A 431 6.44 -0.51 -16.36
CA ARG A 431 7.78 -1.04 -16.55
C ARG A 431 7.77 -1.95 -17.78
N GLN A 432 8.28 -1.45 -18.89
CA GLN A 432 8.64 -2.33 -20.00
C GLN A 432 9.68 -3.33 -19.49
N PHE A 433 9.50 -4.60 -19.80
CA PHE A 433 10.46 -5.63 -19.41
C PHE A 433 11.02 -6.38 -20.61
N TRP A 434 10.32 -6.40 -21.75
CA TRP A 434 10.84 -6.98 -22.98
C TRP A 434 10.43 -6.13 -24.20
N THR A 435 11.30 -6.11 -25.20
CA THR A 435 11.07 -5.52 -26.52
C THR A 435 11.81 -6.33 -27.55
N GLY A 436 11.21 -6.51 -28.71
CA GLY A 436 11.83 -7.19 -29.84
C GLY A 436 10.85 -7.39 -30.97
N THR A 437 11.22 -8.27 -31.90
CA THR A 437 10.36 -8.67 -33.01
C THR A 437 9.72 -10.02 -32.68
N LEU A 438 8.40 -10.12 -32.82
CA LEU A 438 7.69 -11.39 -32.69
C LEU A 438 8.07 -12.32 -33.86
N PRO A 439 8.09 -13.65 -33.63
CA PRO A 439 8.39 -14.62 -34.67
C PRO A 439 7.33 -14.63 -35.78
N HIS A 440 7.60 -15.36 -36.86
CA HIS A 440 6.63 -15.64 -37.94
C HIS A 440 5.97 -14.39 -38.55
N GLY A 441 6.74 -13.30 -38.70
CA GLY A 441 6.24 -12.06 -39.32
C GLY A 441 5.42 -11.16 -38.39
N GLY A 442 5.35 -11.46 -37.09
CA GLY A 442 4.59 -10.68 -36.12
C GLY A 442 5.18 -9.31 -35.73
N GLY A 443 6.12 -8.75 -36.49
CA GLY A 443 6.60 -7.37 -36.32
C GLY A 443 7.11 -6.99 -34.92
N SER A 444 7.24 -5.68 -34.65
CA SER A 444 7.73 -5.16 -33.37
C SER A 444 6.70 -5.30 -32.26
N ALA A 445 7.15 -5.72 -31.08
CA ALA A 445 6.32 -5.83 -29.88
C ALA A 445 7.09 -5.46 -28.61
N GLN A 446 6.33 -5.15 -27.57
CA GLN A 446 6.84 -4.84 -26.25
C GLN A 446 5.95 -5.50 -25.18
N TRP A 447 6.59 -6.00 -24.14
CA TRP A 447 5.92 -6.54 -22.96
C TRP A 447 6.11 -5.58 -21.79
N VAL A 448 4.99 -5.22 -21.18
CA VAL A 448 4.96 -4.17 -20.17
C VAL A 448 4.24 -4.68 -18.94
N CYS A 449 4.88 -4.51 -17.80
CA CYS A 449 4.32 -4.75 -16.48
C CYS A 449 3.77 -3.42 -15.94
N THR A 450 2.46 -3.30 -15.81
CA THR A 450 1.81 -2.16 -15.18
C THR A 450 1.48 -2.48 -13.74
N SER A 451 2.01 -1.72 -12.79
CA SER A 451 1.69 -1.84 -11.37
C SER A 451 0.73 -0.75 -10.93
N LEU A 452 -0.40 -1.16 -10.35
CA LEU A 452 -1.40 -0.26 -9.75
C LEU A 452 -1.23 -0.25 -8.23
N SER A 453 -0.94 0.91 -7.66
CA SER A 453 -0.84 1.12 -6.22
C SER A 453 -2.20 1.56 -5.66
N PHE A 454 -2.62 0.91 -4.58
CA PHE A 454 -3.86 1.20 -3.87
C PHE A 454 -3.57 1.73 -2.47
N ALA A 455 -4.46 2.57 -1.92
CA ALA A 455 -4.34 3.01 -0.54
C ALA A 455 -4.32 1.83 0.44
N GLY A 456 -3.26 1.74 1.25
CA GLY A 456 -3.13 0.72 2.29
C GLY A 456 -3.04 -0.73 1.79
N GLY A 457 -2.87 -0.94 0.48
CA GLY A 457 -2.81 -2.26 -0.17
C GLY A 457 -1.48 -2.50 -0.87
N ALA A 458 -1.18 -3.78 -1.13
CA ALA A 458 -0.06 -4.13 -2.00
C ALA A 458 -0.36 -3.69 -3.45
N PRO A 459 0.66 -3.25 -4.21
CA PRO A 459 0.47 -2.99 -5.62
C PRO A 459 0.08 -4.27 -6.34
N ALA A 460 -0.85 -4.17 -7.30
CA ALA A 460 -1.18 -5.27 -8.20
C ALA A 460 -0.47 -5.03 -9.53
N GLY A 461 0.27 -6.03 -10.02
CA GLY A 461 0.95 -5.97 -11.31
C GLY A 461 0.21 -6.78 -12.36
N GLU A 462 0.07 -6.21 -13.55
CA GLU A 462 -0.52 -6.87 -14.72
C GLU A 462 0.43 -6.70 -15.92
N ALA A 463 0.62 -7.78 -16.66
CA ALA A 463 1.41 -7.78 -17.88
C ALA A 463 0.52 -7.58 -19.11
N THR A 464 1.03 -6.81 -20.05
CA THR A 464 0.38 -6.57 -21.34
C THR A 464 1.41 -6.72 -22.45
N LEU A 465 1.07 -7.52 -23.46
CA LEU A 465 1.74 -7.54 -24.74
C LEU A 465 1.16 -6.43 -25.60
N LEU A 466 2.01 -5.53 -26.06
CA LEU A 466 1.65 -4.47 -27.01
C LEU A 466 2.33 -4.76 -28.35
N HIS A 467 1.54 -4.92 -29.41
CA HIS A 467 2.00 -5.22 -30.76
C HIS A 467 1.20 -4.39 -31.77
N GLY A 468 1.86 -3.61 -32.64
CA GLY A 468 1.14 -2.70 -33.56
C GLY A 468 0.23 -1.73 -32.79
N GLU A 469 -1.07 -1.71 -33.11
CA GLU A 469 -2.13 -1.03 -32.33
C GLU A 469 -2.85 -1.97 -31.35
N GLU A 470 -2.57 -3.27 -31.42
CA GLU A 470 -3.17 -4.30 -30.58
C GLU A 470 -2.52 -4.35 -29.19
N HIS A 471 -3.31 -4.86 -28.24
CA HIS A 471 -2.91 -5.12 -26.88
C HIS A 471 -3.56 -6.39 -26.36
N HIS A 472 -2.78 -7.23 -25.68
CA HIS A 472 -3.27 -8.46 -25.06
C HIS A 472 -2.89 -8.45 -23.57
N ALA A 473 -3.87 -8.65 -22.70
CA ALA A 473 -3.60 -8.88 -21.28
C ALA A 473 -3.01 -10.29 -21.14
N THR A 474 -1.82 -10.37 -20.54
CA THR A 474 -1.05 -11.63 -20.43
C THR A 474 -0.96 -12.13 -18.99
N GLY A 475 -1.84 -11.63 -18.12
CA GLY A 475 -2.00 -12.06 -16.73
C GLY A 475 -1.25 -11.20 -15.71
N SER A 476 -1.14 -11.70 -14.48
CA SER A 476 -0.45 -11.00 -13.40
C SER A 476 1.05 -10.89 -13.63
N CYS A 477 1.66 -9.84 -13.10
CA CYS A 477 3.09 -9.60 -13.22
C CYS A 477 3.73 -9.29 -11.87
N ASP A 478 4.87 -9.92 -11.56
CA ASP A 478 5.78 -9.45 -10.51
C ASP A 478 6.66 -8.34 -11.08
N VAL A 479 6.54 -7.13 -10.52
CA VAL A 479 7.33 -5.97 -10.97
C VAL A 479 8.82 -6.18 -10.74
N ALA A 480 9.22 -6.96 -9.72
CA ALA A 480 10.62 -7.21 -9.43
C ALA A 480 11.23 -8.15 -10.47
N ASN A 481 10.58 -9.30 -10.69
CA ASN A 481 11.01 -10.35 -11.61
C ASN A 481 9.93 -10.63 -12.67
N PRO A 482 9.73 -9.70 -13.63
CA PRO A 482 8.62 -9.80 -14.56
C PRO A 482 8.83 -10.94 -15.53
N VAL A 483 7.86 -11.85 -15.57
CA VAL A 483 7.73 -12.90 -16.57
C VAL A 483 6.25 -13.07 -16.90
N SER A 484 5.93 -13.18 -18.17
CA SER A 484 4.56 -13.34 -18.61
C SER A 484 4.51 -13.95 -20.01
N GLY A 485 3.41 -14.64 -20.32
CA GLY A 485 3.21 -15.29 -21.61
C GLY A 485 1.75 -15.38 -21.97
N THR A 486 1.49 -15.62 -23.25
CA THR A 486 0.15 -15.71 -23.82
C THR A 486 0.19 -16.57 -25.07
N TRP A 487 -0.96 -17.16 -25.39
CA TRP A 487 -1.22 -17.63 -26.75
C TRP A 487 -1.41 -16.44 -27.67
N TRP A 488 -0.73 -16.48 -28.81
CA TRP A 488 -0.75 -15.43 -29.83
C TRP A 488 -0.88 -16.08 -31.20
N GLN A 489 -1.75 -15.50 -32.05
CA GLN A 489 -1.95 -15.96 -33.40
C GLN A 489 -1.01 -15.20 -34.34
N ALA A 490 -0.19 -15.93 -35.08
CA ALA A 490 0.67 -15.35 -36.10
C ALA A 490 -0.16 -14.84 -37.29
N PRO A 491 0.39 -13.93 -38.13
CA PRO A 491 -0.27 -13.48 -39.36
C PRO A 491 -0.67 -14.62 -40.31
N SER A 492 0.00 -15.77 -40.21
CA SER A 492 -0.36 -17.00 -40.95
C SER A 492 -1.61 -17.72 -40.43
N GLY A 493 -2.22 -17.25 -39.33
CA GLY A 493 -3.35 -17.88 -38.66
C GLY A 493 -2.99 -18.95 -37.62
N ARG A 494 -1.71 -19.32 -37.51
CA ARG A 494 -1.24 -20.37 -36.60
C ARG A 494 -1.00 -19.85 -35.19
N TRP A 495 -1.36 -20.64 -34.17
CA TRP A 495 -1.20 -20.29 -32.76
C TRP A 495 0.16 -20.70 -32.20
N TYR A 496 0.79 -19.76 -31.48
CA TYR A 496 2.05 -19.95 -30.78
C TYR A 496 1.92 -19.48 -29.34
N TYR A 497 2.57 -20.17 -28.42
CA TYR A 497 2.76 -19.69 -27.06
C TYR A 497 4.01 -18.82 -27.01
N LEU A 498 3.84 -17.56 -26.65
CA LEU A 498 4.93 -16.60 -26.49
C LEU A 498 5.08 -16.28 -25.01
N ALA A 499 6.32 -16.31 -24.51
CA ALA A 499 6.62 -15.85 -23.17
C ALA A 499 7.90 -15.02 -23.14
N ALA A 500 7.89 -13.95 -22.36
CA ALA A 500 9.05 -13.08 -22.20
C ALA A 500 9.40 -12.89 -20.73
N ALA A 501 10.69 -12.68 -20.45
CA ALA A 501 11.18 -12.37 -19.10
C ALA A 501 11.99 -11.06 -19.06
N GLY A 502 12.05 -10.48 -17.86
CA GLY A 502 12.82 -9.27 -17.59
C GLY A 502 14.33 -9.45 -17.76
N PRO A 503 15.11 -8.35 -17.69
CA PRO A 503 16.57 -8.42 -17.77
C PRO A 503 17.17 -9.37 -16.72
N GLY A 504 18.15 -10.18 -17.12
CA GLY A 504 18.80 -11.19 -16.24
C GLY A 504 17.94 -12.41 -15.94
N LEU A 505 16.83 -12.60 -16.66
CA LEU A 505 15.93 -13.73 -16.50
C LEU A 505 15.66 -14.42 -17.84
N VAL A 506 15.47 -15.74 -17.77
CA VAL A 506 15.08 -16.60 -18.89
C VAL A 506 13.71 -17.22 -18.59
N PRO A 507 12.73 -17.09 -19.51
CA PRO A 507 11.42 -17.71 -19.33
C PRO A 507 11.51 -19.23 -19.49
N HIS A 508 10.82 -19.97 -18.63
CA HIS A 508 10.77 -21.41 -18.64
C HIS A 508 9.33 -21.90 -18.47
N VAL A 509 8.91 -22.81 -19.34
CA VAL A 509 7.57 -23.40 -19.30
C VAL A 509 7.67 -24.83 -18.81
N ASP A 510 6.84 -25.16 -17.82
CA ASP A 510 6.57 -26.55 -17.45
C ASP A 510 5.22 -26.93 -18.06
N SER A 511 5.26 -27.72 -19.13
CA SER A 511 4.05 -28.20 -19.80
C SER A 511 4.09 -29.72 -19.87
N GLN A 512 3.25 -30.38 -19.07
CA GLN A 512 2.96 -31.80 -19.21
C GLN A 512 2.15 -32.03 -20.51
N GLY A 513 2.81 -32.01 -21.66
CA GLY A 513 2.26 -32.42 -22.95
C GLY A 513 1.52 -31.35 -23.79
N ALA A 514 1.37 -30.11 -23.31
CA ALA A 514 0.64 -29.06 -24.06
C ALA A 514 1.46 -28.40 -25.19
N LEU A 515 2.80 -28.51 -25.17
CA LEU A 515 3.71 -27.90 -26.14
C LEU A 515 4.52 -28.97 -26.87
N ARG A 516 4.68 -28.83 -28.20
CA ARG A 516 5.47 -29.76 -29.02
C ARG A 516 6.95 -29.43 -29.01
N THR A 517 7.26 -28.17 -29.31
CA THR A 517 8.63 -27.66 -29.36
C THR A 517 8.67 -26.30 -28.72
N SER A 518 9.69 -26.05 -27.90
CA SER A 518 9.97 -24.74 -27.32
C SER A 518 11.38 -24.32 -27.70
N VAL A 519 11.51 -23.08 -28.17
CA VAL A 519 12.78 -22.45 -28.49
C VAL A 519 12.90 -21.18 -27.66
N VAL A 520 14.00 -21.07 -26.94
CA VAL A 520 14.32 -19.87 -26.15
C VAL A 520 15.46 -19.14 -26.84
N LYS A 521 15.22 -17.87 -27.21
CA LYS A 521 16.23 -16.98 -27.76
C LYS A 521 16.40 -15.78 -26.84
N GLY A 522 17.42 -15.83 -25.99
CA GLY A 522 17.62 -14.86 -24.91
C GLY A 522 16.41 -14.83 -23.98
N ARG A 523 15.69 -13.71 -23.97
CA ARG A 523 14.58 -13.45 -23.04
C ARG A 523 13.19 -13.70 -23.61
N LEU A 524 13.11 -14.32 -24.78
CA LEU A 524 11.86 -14.72 -25.44
C LEU A 524 11.83 -16.25 -25.62
N LEU A 525 10.76 -16.87 -25.17
CA LEU A 525 10.38 -18.25 -25.45
C LEU A 525 9.25 -18.25 -26.47
N VAL A 526 9.40 -19.09 -27.49
CA VAL A 526 8.40 -19.37 -28.52
C VAL A 526 8.14 -20.86 -28.49
N ALA A 527 6.88 -21.27 -28.37
CA ALA A 527 6.50 -22.66 -28.43
C ALA A 527 5.29 -22.89 -29.34
N SER A 528 5.25 -24.05 -29.98
CA SER A 528 4.13 -24.48 -30.82
C SER A 528 3.18 -25.40 -30.03
N SER A 529 1.88 -25.28 -30.28
CA SER A 529 0.88 -26.23 -29.77
C SER A 529 0.84 -27.49 -30.64
N ALA A 530 0.23 -28.56 -30.11
CA ALA A 530 -0.07 -29.75 -30.90
C ALA A 530 -1.21 -29.56 -31.90
N HIS A 531 -2.07 -28.57 -31.65
CA HIS A 531 -3.17 -28.13 -32.50
C HIS A 531 -3.04 -26.62 -32.68
N ASP A 532 -2.37 -26.18 -33.73
CA ASP A 532 -2.03 -24.77 -33.99
C ASP A 532 -3.07 -24.05 -34.86
N GLU A 533 -4.08 -24.78 -35.35
CA GLU A 533 -5.21 -24.23 -36.11
C GLU A 533 -6.27 -23.57 -35.21
N HIS A 534 -6.32 -23.88 -33.91
CA HIS A 534 -7.31 -23.38 -32.96
C HIS A 534 -6.65 -22.82 -31.69
N HIS A 535 -7.29 -21.85 -31.03
CA HIS A 535 -6.79 -21.29 -29.77
C HIS A 535 -6.67 -22.38 -28.70
N PRO A 536 -5.46 -22.69 -28.20
CA PRO A 536 -5.31 -23.71 -27.17
C PRO A 536 -5.85 -23.19 -25.84
N GLY A 537 -6.94 -23.79 -25.34
CA GLY A 537 -7.54 -23.41 -24.05
C GLY A 537 -6.76 -23.89 -22.83
N THR A 538 -5.67 -24.64 -23.02
CA THR A 538 -4.91 -25.27 -21.94
C THR A 538 -4.06 -24.23 -21.20
N PRO A 539 -4.17 -24.15 -19.86
CA PRO A 539 -3.32 -23.28 -19.05
C PRO A 539 -1.87 -23.76 -19.09
N ILE A 540 -0.93 -22.82 -19.16
CA ILE A 540 0.51 -23.08 -19.22
C ILE A 540 1.17 -22.57 -17.94
N THR A 541 1.94 -23.41 -17.26
CA THR A 541 2.73 -23.01 -16.09
C THR A 541 4.02 -22.35 -16.55
N LEU A 542 4.14 -21.05 -16.30
CA LEU A 542 5.30 -20.24 -16.68
C LEU A 542 6.10 -19.81 -15.45
N THR A 543 7.42 -19.98 -15.52
CA THR A 543 8.38 -19.56 -14.51
C THR A 543 9.52 -18.77 -15.15
N ALA A 544 10.32 -18.07 -14.35
CA ALA A 544 11.57 -17.45 -14.81
C ALA A 544 12.73 -17.92 -13.93
N ARG A 545 13.89 -18.12 -14.55
CA ARG A 545 15.15 -18.46 -13.89
C ARG A 545 16.18 -17.37 -14.19
N ALA A 546 17.18 -17.21 -13.33
CA ALA A 546 18.31 -16.35 -13.63
C ALA A 546 19.05 -16.90 -14.86
N ASP A 547 19.47 -16.00 -15.75
CA ASP A 547 20.32 -16.29 -16.92
C ASP A 547 21.74 -16.68 -16.49
#